data_AF-A0A512AZA0-F1
#
_entry.id   AF-A0A512AZA0-F1
#
_cell.length_a   1.000
_cell.length_b   1.000
_cell.length_c   1.000
_cell.angle_alpha   90.00
_cell.angle_beta   90.00
_cell.angle_gamma   90.00
#
_symmetry.space_group_name_H-M   'P 1'
#
loop_
_entity.id
_entity.type
_entity.pdbx_description
1 polymer ?
#
loop_
_entity_poly.entity_id
_entity_poly.type
_entity_poly.pdbx_seq_one_letter_code
_entity_poly.pdbx_strand_id
1 'polypeptide(L)'
;MKKTSTILLLLSSAFLAAIFFVPLWHIRLEAPQYPGGLDMYIWIHQITGTDEFTLQNINILNHYVGMEAIKPGSFVELNIMPYVLMGLILLSVGVLFWRNRKALVAYTALLIIAGTVGLADFYYWIQEFGNNLSPLAPIKVPGMTYSPPFLGIKTLLNITASSFPDFGGYFFGIAVLLLFLAIYFAFKKETKSETLPLTSFGKISAVTTSLLLFSCSVEPQPIAYGSDSCDHCRMTISDNRYGAELVTSKGKAFKFDSAECLAAYVNEQKNTEAALLLVTDYNRPGEFVNAAEAIFLQSEQQPSPMGLNLTAFADQNTAAEIAREKSGQLLHWAEVLQLAAGQAKQMM
;
A
#
# COMPACT_ATOMS: atom_id res chain seq x y z
N MET A 1 28.64 -17.08 -20.66
CA MET A 1 28.13 -16.44 -19.42
C MET A 1 28.25 -17.44 -18.26
N LYS A 2 28.52 -16.96 -17.05
CA LYS A 2 28.58 -17.80 -15.84
C LYS A 2 27.19 -18.30 -15.44
N LYS A 3 27.12 -19.42 -14.70
CA LYS A 3 25.85 -19.98 -14.19
C LYS A 3 25.04 -18.95 -13.40
N THR A 4 25.70 -18.17 -12.53
CA THR A 4 25.06 -17.10 -11.75
C THR A 4 24.38 -16.07 -12.63
N SER A 5 25.05 -15.57 -13.68
CA SER A 5 24.45 -14.62 -14.63
C SER A 5 23.27 -15.21 -15.39
N THR A 6 23.31 -16.51 -15.72
CA THR A 6 22.20 -17.21 -16.36
C THR A 6 20.99 -17.30 -15.43
N ILE A 7 21.18 -17.64 -14.16
CA ILE A 7 20.10 -17.69 -13.16
C ILE A 7 19.48 -16.31 -12.95
N LEU A 8 20.31 -15.26 -12.83
CA LEU A 8 19.84 -13.89 -12.67
C LEU A 8 19.04 -13.40 -13.88
N LEU A 9 19.47 -13.75 -15.11
CA LEU A 9 18.72 -13.45 -16.33
C LEU A 9 17.36 -14.20 -16.35
N LEU A 10 17.32 -15.48 -15.97
CA LEU A 10 16.07 -16.24 -15.87
C LEU A 10 15.09 -15.62 -14.86
N LEU A 11 15.59 -15.23 -13.69
CA LEU A 11 14.77 -14.55 -12.67
C LEU A 11 14.26 -13.20 -13.18
N SER A 12 15.11 -12.42 -13.86
CA SER A 12 14.67 -11.18 -14.52
C SER A 12 13.54 -11.45 -15.52
N SER A 13 13.66 -12.46 -16.37
CA SER A 13 12.62 -12.82 -17.34
C SER A 13 11.31 -13.25 -16.66
N ALA A 14 11.39 -13.93 -15.52
CA ALA A 14 10.21 -14.30 -14.73
C ALA A 14 9.49 -13.08 -14.14
N PHE A 15 10.23 -12.09 -13.61
CA PHE A 15 9.62 -10.83 -13.17
C PHE A 15 8.98 -10.05 -14.32
N LEU A 16 9.61 -10.01 -15.49
CA LEU A 16 9.01 -9.40 -16.67
C LEU A 16 7.73 -10.14 -17.11
N ALA A 17 7.69 -11.47 -17.04
CA ALA A 17 6.48 -12.23 -17.34
C ALA A 17 5.36 -11.98 -16.31
N ALA A 18 5.71 -11.75 -15.03
CA ALA A 18 4.73 -11.45 -13.99
C ALA A 18 3.96 -10.14 -14.23
N ILE A 19 4.56 -9.17 -14.94
CA ILE A 19 3.93 -7.87 -15.28
C ILE A 19 2.60 -8.03 -16.04
N PHE A 20 2.38 -9.14 -16.75
CA PHE A 20 1.11 -9.37 -17.44
C PHE A 20 -0.08 -9.57 -16.49
N PHE A 21 0.18 -9.87 -15.22
CA PHE A 21 -0.84 -10.26 -14.23
C PHE A 21 -1.04 -9.24 -13.12
N VAL A 22 -0.30 -8.13 -13.13
CA VAL A 22 -0.36 -7.09 -12.10
C VAL A 22 -0.33 -5.69 -12.72
N PRO A 23 -0.91 -4.68 -12.07
CA PRO A 23 -0.84 -3.30 -12.55
C PRO A 23 0.59 -2.76 -12.49
N LEU A 24 0.95 -1.91 -13.45
CA LEU A 24 2.22 -1.21 -13.51
C LEU A 24 2.25 0.03 -12.61
N TRP A 25 1.12 0.74 -12.55
CA TRP A 25 1.00 2.03 -11.90
C TRP A 25 -0.38 2.20 -11.26
N HIS A 26 -0.44 2.96 -10.18
CA HIS A 26 -1.65 3.27 -9.44
C HIS A 26 -1.79 4.79 -9.28
N ILE A 27 -2.96 5.30 -9.60
CA ILE A 27 -3.35 6.69 -9.41
C ILE A 27 -4.63 6.72 -8.58
N ARG A 28 -4.61 7.39 -7.43
CA ARG A 28 -5.80 7.57 -6.57
C ARG A 28 -6.20 9.03 -6.55
N LEU A 29 -7.49 9.28 -6.76
CA LEU A 29 -8.11 10.60 -6.63
C LEU A 29 -9.03 10.62 -5.42
N GLU A 30 -8.76 11.52 -4.49
CA GLU A 30 -9.57 11.75 -3.31
C GLU A 30 -10.33 13.06 -3.50
N ALA A 31 -11.66 12.97 -3.51
CA ALA A 31 -12.54 14.11 -3.76
C ALA A 31 -13.66 14.11 -2.71
N PRO A 32 -14.16 15.28 -2.27
CA PRO A 32 -15.26 15.36 -1.31
C PRO A 32 -16.53 14.60 -1.73
N GLN A 33 -16.77 14.48 -3.05
CA GLN A 33 -17.89 13.75 -3.62
C GLN A 33 -17.73 12.22 -3.55
N TYR A 34 -16.50 11.73 -3.37
CA TYR A 34 -16.15 10.32 -3.34
C TYR A 34 -15.30 10.03 -2.10
N PRO A 35 -15.91 9.92 -0.91
CA PRO A 35 -15.17 9.75 0.35
C PRO A 35 -14.34 8.46 0.42
N GLY A 36 -14.67 7.44 -0.37
CA GLY A 36 -13.86 6.22 -0.51
C GLY A 36 -12.61 6.37 -1.39
N GLY A 37 -12.49 7.49 -2.12
CA GLY A 37 -11.52 7.68 -3.20
C GLY A 37 -11.89 6.97 -4.49
N LEU A 38 -11.20 7.33 -5.57
CA LEU A 38 -11.29 6.70 -6.88
C LEU A 38 -9.90 6.18 -7.26
N ASP A 39 -9.70 4.87 -7.15
CA ASP A 39 -8.43 4.22 -7.46
C ASP A 39 -8.43 3.72 -8.91
N MET A 40 -7.47 4.20 -9.69
CA MET A 40 -7.23 3.83 -11.08
C MET A 40 -5.92 3.05 -11.20
N TYR A 41 -5.99 1.91 -11.88
CA TYR A 41 -4.86 1.01 -12.09
C TYR A 41 -4.51 0.98 -13.58
N ILE A 42 -3.24 1.23 -13.88
CA ILE A 42 -2.70 1.18 -15.24
C ILE A 42 -1.96 -0.13 -15.39
N TRP A 43 -2.46 -0.99 -16.27
CA TRP A 43 -1.89 -2.29 -16.62
C TRP A 43 -1.10 -2.15 -17.91
N ILE A 44 -0.33 -3.19 -18.26
CA ILE A 44 0.39 -3.20 -19.54
C ILE A 44 -0.54 -3.17 -20.76
N HIS A 45 -1.79 -3.61 -20.62
CA HIS A 45 -2.75 -3.78 -21.73
C HIS A 45 -4.05 -3.01 -21.57
N GLN A 46 -4.29 -2.36 -20.42
CA GLN A 46 -5.56 -1.73 -20.11
C GLN A 46 -5.45 -0.76 -18.93
N ILE A 47 -6.50 0.01 -18.70
CA ILE A 47 -6.69 0.81 -17.49
C ILE A 47 -7.98 0.33 -16.83
N THR A 48 -7.97 0.14 -15.51
CA THR A 48 -9.13 -0.28 -14.73
C THR A 48 -9.29 0.59 -13.50
N GLY A 49 -10.39 0.44 -12.77
CA GLY A 49 -10.51 0.94 -11.40
C GLY A 49 -10.89 -0.18 -10.44
N THR A 50 -11.06 0.17 -9.17
CA THR A 50 -11.48 -0.78 -8.12
C THR A 50 -12.87 -1.37 -8.39
N ASP A 51 -13.76 -0.59 -8.98
CA ASP A 51 -15.11 -1.00 -9.39
C ASP A 51 -15.40 -0.63 -10.85
N GLU A 52 -16.50 -1.15 -11.39
CA GLU A 52 -16.86 -0.97 -12.81
C GLU A 52 -17.21 0.48 -13.18
N PHE A 53 -17.58 1.31 -12.19
CA PHE A 53 -17.94 2.71 -12.37
C PHE A 53 -16.80 3.67 -12.08
N THR A 54 -15.67 3.22 -11.50
CA THR A 54 -14.57 4.10 -11.11
C THR A 54 -14.09 4.97 -12.29
N LEU A 55 -13.85 4.38 -13.46
CA LEU A 55 -13.41 5.15 -14.64
C LEU A 55 -14.49 6.11 -15.15
N GLN A 56 -15.77 5.73 -15.05
CA GLN A 56 -16.87 6.63 -15.39
C GLN A 56 -16.91 7.83 -14.42
N ASN A 57 -16.74 7.58 -13.13
CA ASN A 57 -16.71 8.62 -12.09
C ASN A 57 -15.52 9.57 -12.26
N ILE A 58 -14.34 9.04 -12.60
CA ILE A 58 -13.17 9.86 -12.96
C ILE A 58 -13.48 10.71 -14.19
N ASN A 59 -14.10 10.14 -15.22
CA ASN A 59 -14.48 10.89 -16.43
C ASN A 59 -15.51 11.99 -16.15
N ILE A 60 -16.44 11.78 -15.21
CA ILE A 60 -17.38 12.80 -14.75
C ILE A 60 -16.61 13.95 -14.08
N LEU A 61 -15.65 13.65 -13.21
CA LEU A 61 -14.81 14.68 -12.59
C LEU A 61 -13.98 15.46 -13.64
N ASN A 62 -13.34 14.74 -14.56
CA ASN A 62 -12.55 15.30 -15.66
C ASN A 62 -13.37 16.26 -16.53
N HIS A 63 -14.64 15.94 -16.79
CA HIS A 63 -15.53 16.77 -17.58
C HIS A 63 -15.71 18.18 -17.00
N TYR A 64 -15.77 18.33 -15.67
CA TYR A 64 -15.95 19.64 -15.03
C TYR A 64 -14.77 20.59 -15.24
N VAL A 65 -13.56 20.04 -15.29
CA VAL A 65 -12.32 20.80 -15.51
C VAL A 65 -11.89 20.82 -16.98
N GLY A 66 -12.64 20.15 -17.85
CA GLY A 66 -12.42 20.14 -19.30
C GLY A 66 -11.36 19.15 -19.78
N MET A 67 -10.94 18.20 -18.95
CA MET A 67 -10.03 17.14 -19.37
C MET A 67 -10.74 16.17 -20.32
N GLU A 68 -9.99 15.57 -21.24
CA GLU A 68 -10.53 14.54 -22.13
C GLU A 68 -10.96 13.30 -21.33
N ALA A 69 -11.99 12.60 -21.83
CA ALA A 69 -12.46 11.36 -21.21
C ALA A 69 -11.48 10.21 -21.51
N ILE A 70 -11.07 9.50 -20.45
CA ILE A 70 -10.28 8.27 -20.50
C ILE A 70 -11.20 7.17 -21.02
N LYS A 71 -11.01 6.73 -22.27
CA LYS A 71 -11.80 5.66 -22.88
C LYS A 71 -10.93 4.42 -23.11
N PRO A 72 -11.52 3.21 -23.06
CA PRO A 72 -10.86 2.01 -23.57
C PRO A 72 -10.46 2.23 -25.04
N GLY A 73 -9.16 2.33 -25.32
CA GLY A 73 -8.63 2.60 -26.66
C GLY A 73 -8.12 4.03 -26.91
N SER A 74 -8.19 4.95 -25.94
CA SER A 74 -7.55 6.28 -26.04
C SER A 74 -6.02 6.20 -26.19
N PHE A 75 -5.42 5.08 -25.77
CA PHE A 75 -3.98 4.86 -25.75
C PHE A 75 -3.64 3.70 -26.68
N VAL A 76 -3.04 4.00 -27.83
CA VAL A 76 -2.63 2.98 -28.79
C VAL A 76 -1.50 2.11 -28.21
N GLU A 77 -0.71 2.69 -27.31
CA GLU A 77 0.41 2.07 -26.62
C GLU A 77 -0.04 0.88 -25.78
N LEU A 78 -1.21 0.94 -25.13
CA LEU A 78 -1.75 -0.19 -24.36
C LEU A 78 -2.03 -1.42 -25.25
N ASN A 79 -2.28 -1.22 -26.55
CA ASN A 79 -2.43 -2.33 -27.49
C ASN A 79 -1.07 -2.87 -27.97
N ILE A 80 0.01 -2.09 -27.89
CA ILE A 80 1.34 -2.43 -28.43
C ILE A 80 2.28 -2.95 -27.34
N MET A 81 2.26 -2.35 -26.14
CA MET A 81 3.12 -2.66 -25.01
C MET A 81 3.15 -4.15 -24.63
N PRO A 82 2.03 -4.90 -24.62
CA PRO A 82 2.06 -6.34 -24.33
C PRO A 82 2.92 -7.13 -25.31
N TYR A 83 2.84 -6.79 -26.61
CA TYR A 83 3.64 -7.44 -27.65
C TYR A 83 5.11 -7.03 -27.57
N VAL A 84 5.41 -5.77 -27.24
CA VAL A 84 6.78 -5.30 -27.01
C VAL A 84 7.41 -6.06 -25.85
N LEU A 85 6.71 -6.17 -24.71
CA LEU A 85 7.23 -6.90 -23.55
C LEU A 85 7.39 -8.40 -23.85
N MET A 86 6.43 -9.01 -24.56
CA MET A 86 6.55 -10.39 -25.02
C MET A 86 7.80 -10.58 -25.90
N GLY A 87 8.04 -9.68 -26.85
CA GLY A 87 9.23 -9.67 -27.69
C GLY A 87 10.52 -9.57 -26.86
N LEU A 88 10.55 -8.71 -25.84
CA LEU A 88 11.69 -8.58 -24.92
C LEU A 88 11.90 -9.84 -24.08
N ILE A 89 10.83 -10.52 -23.66
CA ILE A 89 10.94 -11.81 -22.95
C ILE A 89 11.50 -12.88 -23.90
N LEU A 90 11.02 -12.97 -25.15
CA LEU A 90 11.55 -13.92 -26.14
C LEU A 90 13.02 -13.64 -26.48
N LEU A 91 13.41 -12.37 -26.59
CA LEU A 91 14.81 -11.98 -26.77
C LEU A 91 15.68 -12.42 -25.59
N SER A 92 15.17 -12.36 -24.36
CA SER A 92 15.89 -12.86 -23.18
C SER A 92 16.19 -14.36 -23.28
N VAL A 93 15.26 -15.16 -23.83
CA VAL A 93 15.48 -16.60 -24.10
C VAL A 93 16.56 -16.78 -25.16
N GLY A 94 16.60 -15.94 -26.20
CA GLY A 94 17.69 -15.92 -27.17
C GLY A 94 19.06 -15.63 -26.54
N VAL A 95 19.14 -14.67 -25.62
CA VAL A 95 20.37 -14.37 -24.86
C VAL A 95 20.78 -15.55 -23.98
N LEU A 96 19.81 -16.23 -23.34
CA LEU A 96 20.04 -17.44 -22.54
C LEU A 96 20.59 -18.58 -23.39
N PHE A 97 20.13 -18.74 -24.63
CA PHE A 97 20.63 -19.74 -25.56
C PHE A 97 22.06 -19.44 -26.02
N TRP A 98 22.34 -18.20 -26.44
CA TRP A 98 23.66 -17.82 -26.96
C TRP A 98 24.73 -17.68 -25.87
N ARG A 99 24.30 -17.43 -24.62
CA ARG A 99 25.17 -17.27 -23.43
C ARG A 99 26.31 -16.27 -23.61
N ASN A 100 26.11 -15.26 -24.44
CA ASN A 100 27.11 -14.25 -24.77
C ASN A 100 26.96 -13.01 -23.88
N ARG A 101 28.05 -12.60 -23.21
CA ARG A 101 28.06 -11.42 -22.31
C ARG A 101 27.77 -10.10 -23.03
N LYS A 102 28.15 -9.96 -24.30
CA LYS A 102 27.83 -8.77 -25.10
C LYS A 102 26.33 -8.71 -25.42
N ALA A 103 25.73 -9.87 -25.72
CA ALA A 103 24.30 -9.98 -25.94
C ALA A 103 23.51 -9.64 -24.67
N LEU A 104 23.98 -10.06 -23.48
CA LEU A 104 23.40 -9.66 -22.20
C LEU A 104 23.41 -8.14 -22.00
N VAL A 105 24.54 -7.48 -22.28
CA VAL A 105 24.65 -6.01 -22.16
C VAL A 105 23.73 -5.32 -23.16
N ALA A 106 23.72 -5.75 -24.43
CA ALA A 106 22.86 -5.19 -25.46
C ALA A 106 21.37 -5.34 -25.11
N TYR A 107 20.97 -6.52 -24.63
CA TYR A 107 19.61 -6.78 -24.16
C TYR A 107 19.23 -5.89 -22.98
N THR A 108 20.11 -5.75 -21.99
CA THR A 108 19.85 -4.90 -20.82
C THR A 108 19.69 -3.44 -21.23
N ALA A 109 20.54 -2.94 -22.13
CA ALA A 109 20.41 -1.59 -22.68
C ALA A 109 19.09 -1.41 -23.44
N LEU A 110 18.70 -2.38 -24.27
CA LEU A 110 17.42 -2.36 -24.99
C LEU A 110 16.23 -2.31 -24.02
N LEU A 111 16.25 -3.12 -22.95
CA LEU A 111 15.19 -3.12 -21.93
C LEU A 111 15.08 -1.76 -21.21
N ILE A 112 16.21 -1.14 -20.86
CA ILE A 112 16.25 0.19 -20.22
C ILE A 112 15.71 1.26 -21.17
N ILE A 113 16.07 1.20 -22.45
CA ILE A 113 15.55 2.13 -23.47
C ILE A 113 14.04 1.97 -23.58
N ALA A 114 13.54 0.73 -23.71
CA ALA A 114 12.11 0.46 -23.80
C ALA A 114 11.34 0.96 -22.55
N GLY A 115 11.87 0.71 -21.35
CA GLY A 115 11.28 1.21 -20.10
C GLY A 115 11.28 2.73 -20.02
N THR A 116 12.38 3.39 -20.39
CA THR A 116 12.48 4.85 -20.44
C THR A 116 11.47 5.45 -21.44
N VAL A 117 11.32 4.84 -22.61
CA VAL A 117 10.33 5.27 -23.62
C VAL A 117 8.92 5.14 -23.07
N GLY A 118 8.58 4.01 -22.41
CA GLY A 118 7.27 3.83 -21.79
C GLY A 118 6.97 4.84 -20.67
N LEU A 119 7.96 5.17 -19.83
CA LEU A 119 7.80 6.20 -18.79
C LEU A 119 7.68 7.61 -19.38
N ALA A 120 8.41 7.92 -20.45
CA ALA A 120 8.32 9.20 -21.14
C ALA A 120 6.96 9.37 -21.84
N ASP A 121 6.44 8.31 -22.44
CA ASP A 121 5.10 8.27 -23.03
C ASP A 121 4.00 8.46 -21.96
N PHE A 122 4.10 7.75 -20.84
CA PHE A 122 3.20 7.94 -19.71
C PHE A 122 3.23 9.38 -19.16
N TYR A 123 4.43 9.95 -19.01
CA TYR A 123 4.59 11.35 -18.60
C TYR A 123 3.94 12.30 -19.61
N TYR A 124 4.11 12.05 -20.92
CA TYR A 124 3.46 12.83 -21.96
C TYR A 124 1.93 12.79 -21.81
N TRP A 125 1.33 11.62 -21.62
CA TRP A 125 -0.12 11.49 -21.44
C TRP A 125 -0.66 12.20 -20.18
N ILE A 126 0.06 12.16 -19.06
CA ILE A 126 -0.30 12.93 -17.85
C ILE A 126 -0.37 14.43 -18.16
N GLN A 127 0.59 14.92 -18.93
CA GLN A 127 0.65 16.32 -19.31
C GLN A 127 -0.41 16.68 -20.37
N GLU A 128 -0.63 15.82 -21.35
CA GLU A 128 -1.63 16.02 -22.39
C GLU A 128 -3.03 16.15 -21.76
N PHE A 129 -3.44 15.16 -20.95
CA PHE A 129 -4.76 15.16 -20.32
C PHE A 129 -4.97 16.35 -19.38
N GLY A 130 -3.95 16.75 -18.62
CA GLY A 130 -4.11 17.78 -17.59
C GLY A 130 -3.88 19.22 -18.06
N ASN A 131 -3.27 19.43 -19.23
CA ASN A 131 -3.01 20.76 -19.80
C ASN A 131 -3.88 21.07 -21.03
N ASN A 132 -4.32 20.07 -21.79
CA ASN A 132 -5.18 20.27 -22.96
C ASN A 132 -6.66 20.28 -22.55
N LEU A 133 -7.10 21.42 -22.02
CA LEU A 133 -8.42 21.57 -21.41
C LEU A 133 -9.41 22.23 -22.37
N SER A 134 -10.63 21.70 -22.42
CA SER A 134 -11.71 22.24 -23.24
C SER A 134 -12.06 23.69 -22.84
N PRO A 135 -12.18 24.62 -23.81
CA PRO A 135 -12.63 25.97 -23.55
C PRO A 135 -14.12 26.04 -23.19
N LEU A 136 -14.85 24.92 -23.18
CA LEU A 136 -16.24 24.84 -22.75
C LEU A 136 -16.40 24.27 -21.32
N ALA A 137 -15.28 24.03 -20.61
CA ALA A 137 -15.30 23.49 -19.25
C ALA A 137 -16.13 24.35 -18.28
N PRO A 138 -16.99 23.73 -17.44
CA PRO A 138 -17.72 24.43 -16.39
C PRO A 138 -16.84 25.18 -15.39
N ILE A 139 -15.71 24.57 -15.00
CA ILE A 139 -14.78 25.12 -14.01
C ILE A 139 -13.48 25.50 -14.72
N LYS A 140 -13.10 26.77 -14.63
CA LYS A 140 -11.84 27.29 -15.15
C LYS A 140 -11.18 28.16 -14.11
N VAL A 141 -9.94 27.82 -13.76
CA VAL A 141 -9.11 28.67 -12.92
C VAL A 141 -7.93 29.17 -13.77
N PRO A 142 -7.81 30.49 -13.99
CA PRO A 142 -6.76 31.03 -14.84
C PRO A 142 -5.36 30.58 -14.39
N GLY A 143 -4.59 30.00 -15.32
CA GLY A 143 -3.21 29.57 -15.07
C GLY A 143 -3.06 28.24 -14.31
N MET A 144 -4.14 27.55 -13.96
CA MET A 144 -4.09 26.23 -13.32
C MET A 144 -4.21 25.09 -14.32
N THR A 145 -3.50 24.00 -14.04
CA THR A 145 -3.55 22.75 -14.80
C THR A 145 -3.89 21.60 -13.87
N TYR A 146 -4.52 20.56 -14.42
CA TYR A 146 -5.10 19.47 -13.64
C TYR A 146 -4.34 18.14 -13.83
N SER A 147 -3.07 18.21 -14.25
CA SER A 147 -2.21 17.03 -14.33
C SER A 147 -1.94 16.46 -12.94
N PRO A 148 -2.23 15.17 -12.70
CA PRO A 148 -1.75 14.47 -11.51
C PRO A 148 -0.21 14.48 -11.49
N PRO A 149 0.42 14.26 -10.32
CA PRO A 149 1.87 14.16 -10.27
C PRO A 149 2.33 12.92 -11.03
N PHE A 150 3.45 12.99 -11.74
CA PHE A 150 4.08 11.79 -12.31
C PHE A 150 4.41 10.78 -11.21
N LEU A 151 4.99 11.26 -10.11
CA LEU A 151 5.27 10.50 -8.91
C LEU A 151 5.01 11.39 -7.69
N GLY A 152 4.28 10.89 -6.70
CA GLY A 152 4.01 11.60 -5.45
C GLY A 152 2.55 11.98 -5.26
N ILE A 153 2.31 13.03 -4.48
CA ILE A 153 0.98 13.52 -4.10
C ILE A 153 0.86 14.99 -4.45
N LYS A 154 -0.25 15.40 -5.06
CA LYS A 154 -0.54 16.79 -5.42
C LYS A 154 -2.02 17.09 -5.27
N THR A 155 -2.34 18.21 -4.62
CA THR A 155 -3.72 18.70 -4.53
C THR A 155 -4.04 19.62 -5.70
N LEU A 156 -5.15 19.35 -6.37
CA LEU A 156 -5.70 20.04 -7.53
C LEU A 156 -7.10 20.54 -7.13
N LEU A 157 -7.23 21.82 -6.80
CA LEU A 157 -8.45 22.38 -6.17
C LEU A 157 -8.78 21.68 -4.86
N ASN A 158 -9.93 21.00 -4.81
CA ASN A 158 -10.43 20.22 -3.69
C ASN A 158 -10.21 18.71 -3.89
N ILE A 159 -9.44 18.30 -4.90
CA ILE A 159 -9.12 16.90 -5.19
C ILE A 159 -7.65 16.66 -4.85
N THR A 160 -7.34 15.63 -4.08
CA THR A 160 -5.96 15.18 -3.85
C THR A 160 -5.66 13.99 -4.75
N ALA A 161 -4.66 14.13 -5.61
CA ALA A 161 -4.22 13.06 -6.52
C ALA A 161 -2.89 12.49 -6.02
N SER A 162 -2.82 11.17 -5.87
CA SER A 162 -1.59 10.43 -5.61
C SER A 162 -1.27 9.49 -6.77
N SER A 163 0.03 9.32 -7.06
CA SER A 163 0.50 8.57 -8.22
C SER A 163 1.81 7.86 -7.89
N PHE A 164 1.81 6.52 -7.96
CA PHE A 164 2.95 5.68 -7.61
C PHE A 164 3.02 4.41 -8.47
N PRO A 165 4.22 3.83 -8.66
CA PRO A 165 4.35 2.49 -9.21
C PRO A 165 3.56 1.47 -8.37
N ASP A 166 2.92 0.53 -9.05
CA ASP A 166 2.30 -0.63 -8.41
C ASP A 166 3.23 -1.86 -8.59
N PHE A 167 2.79 -3.07 -8.22
CA PHE A 167 3.60 -4.29 -8.24
C PHE A 167 4.34 -4.53 -9.55
N GLY A 168 3.71 -4.28 -10.70
CA GLY A 168 4.32 -4.41 -12.02
C GLY A 168 5.47 -3.42 -12.24
N GLY A 169 5.34 -2.18 -11.76
CA GLY A 169 6.41 -1.19 -11.80
C GLY A 169 7.61 -1.62 -10.95
N TYR A 170 7.36 -2.15 -9.75
CA TYR A 170 8.41 -2.72 -8.90
C TYR A 170 9.06 -3.96 -9.53
N PHE A 171 8.29 -4.85 -10.14
CA PHE A 171 8.80 -6.03 -10.85
C PHE A 171 9.71 -5.65 -12.02
N PHE A 172 9.36 -4.61 -12.79
CA PHE A 172 10.22 -4.08 -13.83
C PHE A 172 11.55 -3.56 -13.26
N GLY A 173 11.50 -2.77 -12.18
CA GLY A 173 12.69 -2.28 -11.48
C GLY A 173 13.60 -3.41 -10.98
N ILE A 174 13.02 -4.42 -10.34
CA ILE A 174 13.74 -5.62 -9.86
C ILE A 174 14.37 -6.38 -11.04
N ALA A 175 13.65 -6.56 -12.14
CA ALA A 175 14.18 -7.21 -13.34
C ALA A 175 15.44 -6.49 -13.86
N VAL A 176 15.40 -5.17 -13.98
CA VAL A 176 16.56 -4.36 -14.41
C VAL A 176 17.73 -4.50 -13.42
N LEU A 177 17.48 -4.47 -12.10
CA LEU A 177 18.51 -4.67 -11.08
C LEU A 177 19.17 -6.06 -11.19
N LEU A 178 18.38 -7.11 -11.40
CA LEU A 178 18.89 -8.47 -11.62
C LEU A 178 19.78 -8.56 -12.86
N LEU A 179 19.46 -7.83 -13.94
CA LEU A 179 20.30 -7.77 -15.13
C LEU A 179 21.63 -7.03 -14.89
N PHE A 180 21.62 -5.94 -14.12
CA PHE A 180 22.87 -5.28 -13.71
C PHE A 180 23.76 -6.22 -12.90
N LEU A 181 23.19 -6.99 -11.97
CA LEU A 181 23.92 -8.02 -11.23
C LEU A 181 24.41 -9.13 -12.16
N ALA A 182 23.59 -9.56 -13.13
CA ALA A 182 23.98 -10.57 -14.11
C ALA A 182 25.19 -10.11 -14.94
N ILE A 183 25.22 -8.85 -15.37
CA ILE A 183 26.35 -8.21 -16.06
C ILE A 183 27.57 -8.19 -15.15
N TYR A 184 27.43 -7.70 -13.91
CA TYR A 184 28.54 -7.66 -12.95
C TYR A 184 29.20 -9.04 -12.81
N PHE A 185 28.43 -10.10 -12.58
CA PHE A 185 28.97 -11.46 -12.47
C PHE A 185 29.49 -12.02 -13.80
N ALA A 186 28.96 -11.57 -14.94
CA ALA A 186 29.43 -11.99 -16.25
C ALA A 186 30.84 -11.43 -16.57
N PHE A 187 31.20 -10.29 -16.00
CA PHE A 187 32.49 -9.62 -16.20
C PHE A 187 33.46 -9.74 -15.01
N LYS A 188 32.98 -10.12 -13.82
CA LYS A 188 33.84 -10.39 -12.66
C LYS A 188 34.86 -11.48 -13.02
N LYS A 189 36.16 -11.13 -13.07
CA LYS A 189 37.25 -12.10 -13.23
C LYS A 189 37.18 -13.11 -12.08
N GLU A 190 37.38 -14.39 -12.39
CA GLU A 190 37.62 -15.36 -11.32
C GLU A 190 38.96 -15.02 -10.70
N THR A 191 38.95 -14.55 -9.45
CA THR A 191 40.10 -14.75 -8.59
C THR A 191 40.25 -16.26 -8.46
N LYS A 192 41.38 -16.81 -8.94
CA LYS A 192 41.77 -18.17 -8.58
C LYS A 192 41.75 -18.23 -7.06
N SER A 193 40.73 -18.89 -6.51
CA SER A 193 40.75 -19.27 -5.11
C SER A 193 41.85 -20.32 -5.01
N GLU A 194 42.94 -20.01 -4.30
CA GLU A 194 43.67 -21.09 -3.64
C GLU A 194 42.64 -21.91 -2.86
N THR A 195 42.73 -23.23 -3.01
CA THR A 195 41.78 -24.18 -2.47
C THR A 195 41.75 -24.06 -0.95
N LEU A 196 40.72 -23.40 -0.42
CA LEU A 196 40.37 -23.52 0.99
C LEU A 196 39.79 -24.93 1.22
N PRO A 197 40.24 -25.64 2.28
CA PRO A 197 39.90 -27.03 2.50
C PRO A 197 38.39 -27.23 2.71
N LEU A 198 37.95 -28.41 2.27
CA LEU A 198 36.56 -28.87 2.11
C LEU A 198 35.79 -29.09 3.44
N THR A 199 36.12 -28.36 4.50
CA THR A 199 35.49 -28.47 5.83
C THR A 199 34.64 -27.26 6.22
N SER A 200 34.48 -26.27 5.33
CA SER A 200 33.75 -25.03 5.64
C SER A 200 32.50 -24.80 4.78
N PHE A 201 31.85 -25.87 4.31
CA PHE A 201 30.52 -25.79 3.69
C PHE A 201 29.42 -25.35 4.68
N GLY A 202 29.72 -25.21 5.98
CA GLY A 202 28.77 -24.81 7.01
C GLY A 202 28.55 -23.29 7.19
N LYS A 203 29.29 -22.40 6.51
CA LYS A 203 29.21 -20.94 6.82
C LYS A 203 28.92 -20.00 5.63
N ILE A 204 28.88 -20.49 4.40
CA ILE A 204 28.70 -19.61 3.21
C ILE A 204 27.25 -19.63 2.67
N SER A 205 26.37 -20.48 3.21
CA SER A 205 24.93 -20.43 2.92
C SER A 205 24.16 -19.31 3.66
N ALA A 206 24.80 -18.58 4.57
CA ALA A 206 24.13 -17.68 5.51
C ALA A 206 24.05 -16.19 5.09
N VAL A 207 24.66 -15.79 3.95
CA VAL A 207 24.81 -14.36 3.59
C VAL A 207 24.01 -13.97 2.35
N THR A 208 23.30 -14.89 1.69
CA THR A 208 22.45 -14.56 0.52
C THR A 208 21.00 -15.05 0.67
N THR A 209 20.63 -15.51 1.87
CA THR A 209 19.26 -15.89 2.27
C THR A 209 18.90 -15.23 3.61
N SER A 210 19.37 -14.00 3.85
CA SER A 210 19.08 -13.23 5.09
C SER A 210 18.31 -11.94 4.83
N LEU A 211 17.57 -11.86 3.72
CA LEU A 211 16.71 -10.71 3.38
C LEU A 211 15.20 -11.03 3.39
N LEU A 212 14.79 -12.21 3.86
CA LEU A 212 13.37 -12.59 3.93
C LEU A 212 12.98 -13.34 5.21
N LEU A 213 13.62 -13.02 6.35
CA LEU A 213 13.07 -13.34 7.66
C LEU A 213 12.75 -12.04 8.40
N PHE A 214 11.81 -11.27 7.85
CA PHE A 214 10.97 -10.43 8.71
C PHE A 214 10.08 -11.41 9.48
N SER A 215 10.61 -11.97 10.55
CA SER A 215 9.77 -12.52 11.60
C SER A 215 9.06 -11.31 12.19
N CYS A 216 7.78 -11.13 11.89
CA CYS A 216 6.95 -10.16 12.60
C CYS A 216 6.95 -10.57 14.07
N SER A 217 7.54 -9.73 14.93
CA SER A 217 7.44 -9.83 16.38
C SER A 217 6.00 -9.55 16.80
N VAL A 218 5.51 -10.28 17.80
CA VAL A 218 4.21 -10.01 18.43
C VAL A 218 4.44 -8.96 19.50
N GLU A 219 4.45 -7.70 19.10
CA GLU A 219 4.64 -6.55 19.98
C GLU A 219 3.77 -5.36 19.54
N PRO A 220 3.37 -4.47 20.47
CA PRO A 220 2.59 -3.28 20.13
C PRO A 220 3.32 -2.42 19.09
N GLN A 221 2.58 -1.86 18.13
CA GLN A 221 3.11 -0.90 17.17
C GLN A 221 2.59 0.51 17.49
N PRO A 222 3.44 1.54 17.42
CA PRO A 222 3.01 2.90 17.71
C PRO A 222 1.95 3.35 16.69
N ILE A 223 0.89 4.00 17.19
CA ILE A 223 -0.10 4.68 16.35
C ILE A 223 0.44 6.06 15.96
N ALA A 224 0.52 6.35 14.67
CA ALA A 224 0.86 7.65 14.13
C ALA A 224 -0.39 8.53 14.08
N TYR A 225 -0.73 9.14 15.21
CA TYR A 225 -1.89 10.03 15.34
C TYR A 225 -1.86 11.18 14.33
N GLY A 226 -2.99 11.45 13.69
CA GLY A 226 -3.15 12.41 12.61
C GLY A 226 -2.77 11.88 11.22
N SER A 227 -2.28 10.65 11.11
CA SER A 227 -1.87 10.02 9.84
C SER A 227 -2.43 8.61 9.66
N ASP A 228 -2.36 7.76 10.68
CA ASP A 228 -2.87 6.39 10.59
C ASP A 228 -4.39 6.38 10.42
N SER A 229 -4.91 5.43 9.64
CA SER A 229 -6.34 5.22 9.44
C SER A 229 -6.82 4.05 10.29
N CYS A 230 -8.00 4.21 10.91
CA CYS A 230 -8.65 3.17 11.69
C CYS A 230 -9.04 1.98 10.80
N ASP A 231 -8.67 0.77 11.19
CA ASP A 231 -8.94 -0.47 10.45
C ASP A 231 -10.42 -0.88 10.46
N HIS A 232 -11.22 -0.27 11.33
CA HIS A 232 -12.67 -0.46 11.39
C HIS A 232 -13.43 0.65 10.65
N CYS A 233 -13.40 1.90 11.16
CA CYS A 233 -14.21 3.00 10.61
C CYS A 233 -13.58 3.75 9.43
N ARG A 234 -12.31 3.45 9.09
CA ARG A 234 -11.54 4.11 8.00
C ARG A 234 -11.27 5.60 8.17
N MET A 235 -11.68 6.21 9.29
CA MET A 235 -11.32 7.58 9.63
C MET A 235 -9.88 7.67 10.15
N THR A 236 -9.26 8.84 10.03
CA THR A 236 -7.93 9.12 10.60
C THR A 236 -7.97 9.02 12.12
N ILE A 237 -7.03 8.27 12.70
CA ILE A 237 -6.86 8.15 14.14
C ILE A 237 -6.26 9.44 14.67
N SER A 238 -7.01 10.20 15.45
CA SER A 238 -6.67 11.61 15.74
C SER A 238 -6.37 11.90 17.20
N ASP A 239 -7.04 11.20 18.13
CA ASP A 239 -6.92 11.47 19.57
C ASP A 239 -6.12 10.38 20.28
N ASN A 240 -4.97 10.75 20.81
CA ASN A 240 -4.06 9.83 21.50
C ASN A 240 -4.52 9.41 22.88
N ARG A 241 -5.72 9.80 23.31
CA ARG A 241 -6.34 9.33 24.55
C ARG A 241 -7.24 8.11 24.36
N TYR A 242 -7.61 7.80 23.11
CA TYR A 242 -8.62 6.77 22.80
C TYR A 242 -8.12 5.65 21.90
N GLY A 243 -6.98 5.82 21.23
CA GLY A 243 -6.45 4.85 20.28
C GLY A 243 -6.37 3.42 20.83
N ALA A 244 -6.56 2.43 19.96
CA ALA A 244 -6.54 1.03 20.31
C ALA A 244 -5.83 0.20 19.23
N GLU A 245 -5.35 -0.99 19.60
CA GLU A 245 -4.57 -1.86 18.70
C GLU A 245 -4.92 -3.35 18.92
N LEU A 246 -4.98 -4.10 17.82
CA LEU A 246 -4.99 -5.56 17.82
C LEU A 246 -3.72 -6.06 17.14
N VAL A 247 -2.96 -6.91 17.83
CA VAL A 247 -1.81 -7.61 17.23
C VAL A 247 -2.13 -9.10 17.12
N THR A 248 -2.08 -9.65 15.92
CA THR A 248 -2.35 -11.08 15.67
C THR A 248 -1.22 -11.99 16.17
N SER A 249 -1.49 -13.30 16.28
CA SER A 249 -0.48 -14.34 16.55
C SER A 249 0.70 -14.34 15.57
N LYS A 250 0.52 -13.76 14.38
CA LYS A 250 1.54 -13.59 13.34
C LYS A 250 2.24 -12.23 13.36
N GLY A 251 1.97 -11.38 14.36
CA GLY A 251 2.57 -10.05 14.52
C GLY A 251 2.03 -8.97 13.58
N LYS A 252 0.94 -9.23 12.84
CA LYS A 252 0.24 -8.16 12.12
C LYS A 252 -0.56 -7.30 13.10
N ALA A 253 -0.28 -6.00 13.11
CA ALA A 253 -1.01 -5.00 13.88
C ALA A 253 -2.16 -4.37 13.07
N PHE A 254 -3.29 -4.14 13.75
CA PHE A 254 -4.43 -3.37 13.27
C PHE A 254 -4.70 -2.24 14.28
N LYS A 255 -4.94 -1.04 13.79
CA LYS A 255 -5.04 0.18 14.60
C LYS A 255 -6.44 0.74 14.55
N PHE A 256 -6.91 1.28 15.66
CA PHE A 256 -8.28 1.73 15.82
C PHE A 256 -8.32 3.10 16.49
N ASP A 257 -9.28 3.93 16.06
CA ASP A 257 -9.48 5.28 16.59
C ASP A 257 -10.05 5.27 18.02
N SER A 258 -10.68 4.17 18.42
CA SER A 258 -11.27 4.02 19.74
C SER A 258 -11.43 2.56 20.17
N ALA A 259 -11.65 2.35 21.47
CA ALA A 259 -11.95 1.03 22.04
C ALA A 259 -13.21 0.40 21.42
N GLU A 260 -14.22 1.20 21.07
CA GLU A 260 -15.42 0.70 20.38
C GLU A 260 -15.16 0.22 18.96
N CYS A 261 -14.26 0.87 18.21
CA CYS A 261 -13.84 0.39 16.89
C CYS A 261 -13.12 -0.97 16.98
N LEU A 262 -12.25 -1.12 17.98
CA LEU A 262 -11.59 -2.41 18.25
C LEU A 262 -12.64 -3.49 18.59
N ALA A 263 -13.58 -3.17 19.48
CA ALA A 263 -14.61 -4.10 19.92
C ALA A 263 -15.54 -4.56 18.78
N ALA A 264 -15.99 -3.62 17.94
CA ALA A 264 -16.80 -3.92 16.76
C ALA A 264 -16.03 -4.81 15.76
N TYR A 265 -14.78 -4.47 15.47
CA TYR A 265 -13.92 -5.27 14.60
C TYR A 265 -13.73 -6.71 15.10
N VAL A 266 -13.48 -6.89 16.40
CA VAL A 266 -13.35 -8.20 17.03
C VAL A 266 -14.64 -9.02 16.90
N ASN A 267 -15.81 -8.40 17.07
CA ASN A 267 -17.10 -9.08 16.95
C ASN A 267 -17.40 -9.55 15.50
N GLU A 268 -17.01 -8.76 14.50
CA GLU A 268 -17.19 -9.10 13.09
C GLU A 268 -16.24 -10.21 12.64
N GLN A 269 -15.01 -10.22 13.17
CA GLN A 269 -13.94 -11.12 12.78
C GLN A 269 -13.90 -12.39 13.66
N LYS A 270 -14.84 -13.32 13.45
CA LYS A 270 -14.99 -14.55 14.25
C LYS A 270 -13.75 -15.46 14.36
N ASN A 271 -12.74 -15.30 13.49
CA ASN A 271 -11.56 -16.18 13.39
C ASN A 271 -10.21 -15.43 13.53
N THR A 272 -10.18 -14.20 14.03
CA THR A 272 -8.90 -13.50 14.22
C THR A 272 -8.21 -13.99 15.48
N GLU A 273 -7.10 -14.71 15.31
CA GLU A 273 -6.19 -15.07 16.41
C GLU A 273 -5.44 -13.83 16.91
N ALA A 274 -6.09 -13.05 17.78
CA ALA A 274 -5.47 -11.91 18.46
C ALA A 274 -4.52 -12.41 19.55
N ALA A 275 -3.26 -12.03 19.47
CA ALA A 275 -2.28 -12.23 20.53
C ALA A 275 -2.27 -11.06 21.53
N LEU A 276 -2.53 -9.83 21.07
CA LEU A 276 -2.68 -8.65 21.91
C LEU A 276 -3.95 -7.90 21.52
N LEU A 277 -4.69 -7.44 22.54
CA LEU A 277 -5.78 -6.47 22.43
C LEU A 277 -5.44 -5.33 23.38
N LEU A 278 -5.23 -4.15 22.82
CA LEU A 278 -4.64 -3.02 23.53
C LEU A 278 -5.55 -1.80 23.37
N VAL A 279 -5.72 -1.06 24.45
CA VAL A 279 -6.45 0.22 24.48
C VAL A 279 -5.59 1.24 25.20
N THR A 280 -5.71 2.51 24.83
CA THR A 280 -4.94 3.57 25.48
C THR A 280 -5.52 3.87 26.87
N ASP A 281 -4.65 3.98 27.87
CA ASP A 281 -5.01 4.54 29.18
C ASP A 281 -5.26 6.04 29.03
N TYR A 282 -6.49 6.50 29.27
CA TYR A 282 -6.88 7.90 29.07
C TYR A 282 -6.01 8.88 29.86
N ASN A 283 -5.52 8.48 31.04
CA ASN A 283 -4.66 9.32 31.88
C ASN A 283 -3.19 9.32 31.44
N ARG A 284 -2.80 8.40 30.56
CA ARG A 284 -1.45 8.28 29.99
C ARG A 284 -1.56 8.17 28.47
N PRO A 285 -1.84 9.30 27.79
CA PRO A 285 -2.12 9.29 26.35
C PRO A 285 -0.98 8.65 25.56
N GLY A 286 -1.31 7.70 24.68
CA GLY A 286 -0.37 6.91 23.90
C GLY A 286 0.22 5.69 24.61
N GLU A 287 -0.03 5.48 25.91
CA GLU A 287 0.36 4.25 26.62
C GLU A 287 -0.75 3.21 26.58
N PHE A 288 -0.42 2.02 26.11
CA PHE A 288 -1.35 0.91 26.02
C PHE A 288 -1.50 0.15 27.34
N VAL A 289 -2.72 -0.27 27.63
CA VAL A 289 -3.09 -1.30 28.60
C VAL A 289 -3.79 -2.44 27.88
N ASN A 290 -3.66 -3.66 28.39
CA ASN A 290 -4.40 -4.80 27.88
C ASN A 290 -5.91 -4.56 28.05
N ALA A 291 -6.68 -4.69 26.96
CA ALA A 291 -8.11 -4.45 26.97
C ALA A 291 -8.83 -5.33 28.01
N ALA A 292 -8.37 -6.56 28.24
CA ALA A 292 -8.93 -7.47 29.23
C ALA A 292 -8.71 -7.03 30.69
N GLU A 293 -7.67 -6.23 30.94
CA GLU A 293 -7.31 -5.71 32.27
C GLU A 293 -7.82 -4.28 32.49
N ALA A 294 -8.18 -3.59 31.42
CA ALA A 294 -8.68 -2.22 31.47
C ALA A 294 -10.10 -2.13 32.03
N ILE A 295 -10.39 -0.97 32.61
CA ILE A 295 -11.70 -0.57 33.12
C ILE A 295 -12.24 0.54 32.22
N PHE A 296 -13.45 0.35 31.70
CA PHE A 296 -14.05 1.27 30.75
C PHE A 296 -15.15 2.08 31.43
N LEU A 297 -15.05 3.41 31.37
CA LEU A 297 -16.14 4.30 31.72
C LEU A 297 -17.00 4.53 30.49
N GLN A 298 -18.31 4.27 30.60
CA GLN A 298 -19.29 4.76 29.65
C GLN A 298 -20.02 5.99 30.20
N SER A 299 -19.80 7.17 29.61
CA SER A 299 -20.46 8.41 30.04
C SER A 299 -20.60 9.43 28.90
N GLU A 300 -21.81 9.95 28.68
CA GLU A 300 -22.05 11.07 27.75
C GLU A 300 -21.30 12.36 28.14
N GLN A 301 -20.90 12.52 29.41
CA GLN A 301 -20.10 13.66 29.85
C GLN A 301 -18.60 13.51 29.50
N GLN A 302 -18.22 12.35 28.96
CA GLN A 302 -16.87 12.03 28.51
C GLN A 302 -16.96 11.26 27.18
N PRO A 303 -17.30 11.95 26.08
CA PRO A 303 -17.55 11.29 24.80
C PRO A 303 -16.27 10.72 24.19
N SER A 304 -16.42 9.56 23.56
CA SER A 304 -15.38 8.91 22.76
C SER A 304 -15.55 9.26 21.27
N PRO A 305 -14.50 9.14 20.44
CA PRO A 305 -14.54 9.55 19.03
C PRO A 305 -15.67 8.92 18.21
N MET A 306 -16.09 7.69 18.53
CA MET A 306 -17.10 6.96 17.76
C MET A 306 -18.44 6.81 18.49
N GLY A 307 -18.68 7.61 19.53
CA GLY A 307 -20.03 7.84 20.06
C GLY A 307 -20.61 6.74 20.97
N LEU A 308 -19.84 5.70 21.32
CA LEU A 308 -20.21 4.80 22.41
C LEU A 308 -19.89 5.38 23.80
N ASN A 309 -19.17 6.50 23.84
CA ASN A 309 -18.80 7.22 25.05
C ASN A 309 -17.91 6.40 25.98
N LEU A 310 -17.03 5.56 25.40
CA LEU A 310 -16.14 4.67 26.13
C LEU A 310 -14.76 5.29 26.34
N THR A 311 -14.33 5.32 27.60
CA THR A 311 -12.99 5.78 28.00
C THR A 311 -12.31 4.70 28.82
N ALA A 312 -11.09 4.29 28.44
CA ALA A 312 -10.37 3.22 29.11
C ALA A 312 -9.39 3.75 30.18
N PHE A 313 -9.30 3.03 31.28
CA PHE A 313 -8.39 3.32 32.40
C PHE A 313 -7.67 2.05 32.83
N ALA A 314 -6.39 2.17 33.17
CA ALA A 314 -5.63 1.05 33.72
C ALA A 314 -5.91 0.80 35.21
N ASP A 315 -6.35 1.82 35.96
CA ASP A 315 -6.58 1.74 37.40
C ASP A 315 -8.06 1.85 37.79
N GLN A 316 -8.56 0.86 38.54
CA GLN A 316 -9.95 0.76 38.99
C GLN A 316 -10.37 1.92 39.90
N ASN A 317 -9.49 2.39 40.79
CA ASN A 317 -9.85 3.45 41.74
C ASN A 317 -10.06 4.77 41.00
N THR A 318 -9.16 5.06 40.06
CA THR A 318 -9.22 6.23 39.18
C THR A 318 -10.47 6.20 38.30
N ALA A 319 -10.76 5.05 37.68
CA ALA A 319 -12.00 4.87 36.92
C ALA A 319 -13.25 5.11 37.78
N ALA A 320 -13.29 4.60 39.02
CA ALA A 320 -14.41 4.79 39.94
C ALA A 320 -14.57 6.23 40.43
N GLU A 321 -13.47 6.98 40.59
CA GLU A 321 -13.51 8.40 40.91
C GLU A 321 -14.10 9.21 39.74
N ILE A 322 -13.58 9.00 38.53
CA ILE A 322 -14.06 9.70 37.34
C ILE A 322 -15.50 9.31 37.02
N ALA A 323 -15.91 8.05 37.25
CA ALA A 323 -17.29 7.62 37.09
C ALA A 323 -18.27 8.40 37.99
N ARG A 324 -17.88 8.72 39.22
CA ARG A 324 -18.69 9.56 40.13
C ARG A 324 -18.77 11.00 39.63
N GLU A 325 -17.67 11.55 39.11
CA GLU A 325 -17.63 12.92 38.59
C GLU A 325 -18.44 13.06 37.29
N LYS A 326 -18.25 12.14 36.35
CA LYS A 326 -18.83 12.17 35.00
C LYS A 326 -20.17 11.44 34.90
N SER A 327 -20.71 10.93 36.01
CA SER A 327 -22.00 10.23 36.05
C SER A 327 -22.11 9.10 35.00
N GLY A 328 -21.19 8.15 35.03
CA GLY A 328 -21.14 7.04 34.08
C GLY A 328 -21.08 5.65 34.72
N GLN A 329 -21.28 4.62 33.90
CA GLN A 329 -21.16 3.23 34.33
C GLN A 329 -19.77 2.68 34.01
N LEU A 330 -19.25 1.84 34.91
CA LEU A 330 -18.01 1.11 34.68
C LEU A 330 -18.33 -0.23 34.02
N LEU A 331 -17.54 -0.57 33.01
CA LEU A 331 -17.64 -1.78 32.20
C LEU A 331 -16.29 -2.47 32.14
N HIS A 332 -16.31 -3.78 31.99
CA HIS A 332 -15.17 -4.60 31.60
C HIS A 332 -15.24 -4.96 30.11
N TRP A 333 -14.15 -5.48 29.57
CA TRP A 333 -14.03 -5.78 28.14
C TRP A 333 -15.16 -6.64 27.56
N ALA A 334 -15.63 -7.64 28.31
CA ALA A 334 -16.73 -8.50 27.88
C ALA A 334 -18.04 -7.71 27.67
N GLU A 335 -18.29 -6.69 28.50
CA GLU A 335 -19.47 -5.83 28.40
C GLU A 335 -19.30 -4.82 27.26
N VAL A 336 -18.08 -4.33 27.02
CA VAL A 336 -17.75 -3.50 25.86
C VAL A 336 -18.00 -4.24 24.54
N LEU A 337 -17.61 -5.52 24.45
CA LEU A 337 -17.90 -6.36 23.28
C LEU A 337 -19.41 -6.52 23.06
N GLN A 338 -20.19 -6.75 24.13
CA GLN A 338 -21.65 -6.85 24.02
C GLN A 338 -22.29 -5.53 23.58
N LEU A 339 -21.82 -4.41 24.13
CA LEU A 339 -22.30 -3.07 23.80
C LEU A 339 -22.04 -2.75 22.32
N ALA A 340 -20.84 -3.02 21.81
CA ALA A 340 -20.48 -2.80 20.41
C ALA A 340 -21.28 -3.69 19.44
N ALA A 341 -21.56 -4.94 19.82
CA ALA A 341 -22.42 -5.84 19.03
C ALA A 341 -23.88 -5.35 18.94
N GLY A 342 -24.38 -4.67 19.99
CA GLY A 342 -25.74 -4.14 20.04
C GLY A 342 -25.98 -2.97 19.07
N GLN A 343 -25.00 -2.09 18.89
CA GLN A 343 -25.10 -0.95 17.96
C GLN A 343 -25.12 -1.37 16.49
N ALA A 344 -24.31 -2.37 16.10
CA ALA A 344 -24.30 -2.89 14.73
C ALA A 344 -25.68 -3.42 14.28
N LYS A 345 -26.51 -3.87 15.23
CA LYS A 345 -27.86 -4.39 14.97
C LYS A 345 -28.94 -3.31 14.89
N GLN A 346 -28.68 -2.08 15.33
CA GLN A 346 -29.59 -0.93 15.23
C GLN A 346 -29.37 -0.10 13.96
N MET A 347 -28.27 -0.34 13.24
CA MET A 347 -27.91 0.35 11.99
C MET A 347 -28.16 -0.50 10.72
N MET A 348 -28.62 -1.75 10.87
CA MET A 348 -29.22 -2.58 9.82
C MET A 348 -30.74 -2.51 9.92
#